data_AF-T1GUW8-F1
#
_entry.id   AF-T1GUW8-F1
#
_cell.length_a   1.000
_cell.length_b   1.000
_cell.length_c   1.000
_cell.angle_alpha   90.00
_cell.angle_beta   90.00
_cell.angle_gamma   90.00
#
_symmetry.space_group_name_H-M   'P 1'
#
loop_
_entity.id
_entity.type
_entity.pdbx_description
1 polymer ?
#
loop_
_entity_poly.entity_id
_entity_poly.type
_entity_poly.pdbx_seq_one_letter_code
_entity_poly.pdbx_strand_id
1 'polypeptide(L)'
;MSSPIVWYVTQAVGIPVGVLSILAVVFYLYLTWKFDYWVKRGVNGPKPKPLFGNFPGIVTSRRNFVYELDDVYKKYKGRERFVGVFTTRQPQIMLIEPDLIQKILISDFRSFLNNEASRWTNREVEPISGVNPFVLTDETWKEKRAEIVQGLTISKIKSSYPILKNVCKKLTAYIKEHEDYSKVGFDTNDLALRYTGEVVCDLVWGFEAGSFKSKENCTFVETSKKTISQTYYSTMFYYASQVLPFIRNSTPYDSFQLNLIGSF
;
A
#
# COMPACT_ATOMS: atom_id res chain seq x y z
N MET A 1 -19.24 -48.52 -34.76
CA MET A 1 -18.63 -48.90 -33.47
C MET A 1 -17.46 -47.96 -33.21
N SER A 2 -17.67 -46.91 -32.41
CA SER A 2 -16.56 -46.08 -31.92
C SER A 2 -15.62 -46.97 -31.11
N SER A 3 -14.32 -46.93 -31.42
CA SER A 3 -13.35 -47.81 -30.75
C SER A 3 -13.34 -47.52 -29.23
N PRO A 4 -13.11 -48.53 -28.38
CA PRO A 4 -13.06 -48.34 -26.92
C PRO A 4 -12.10 -47.21 -26.52
N ILE A 5 -11.02 -47.04 -27.29
CA ILE A 5 -10.02 -45.98 -27.13
C ILE A 5 -10.64 -44.59 -27.29
N VAL A 6 -11.49 -44.36 -28.28
CA VAL A 6 -12.16 -43.07 -28.49
C VAL A 6 -13.06 -42.75 -27.29
N TRP A 7 -13.78 -43.74 -26.77
CA TRP A 7 -14.64 -43.57 -25.58
C TRP A 7 -13.84 -43.18 -24.34
N TYR A 8 -12.73 -43.87 -24.06
CA TYR A 8 -11.81 -43.54 -22.96
C TYR A 8 -11.20 -42.16 -23.11
N VAL A 9 -10.78 -41.76 -24.32
CA VAL A 9 -10.21 -40.42 -24.58
C VAL A 9 -11.26 -39.32 -24.39
N THR A 10 -12.50 -39.52 -24.86
CA THR A 10 -13.59 -38.55 -24.62
C THR A 10 -13.96 -38.42 -23.14
N GLN A 11 -13.95 -39.50 -22.36
CA GLN A 11 -14.20 -39.42 -20.91
C GLN A 11 -13.02 -38.78 -20.18
N ALA A 12 -11.79 -39.17 -20.53
CA ALA A 12 -10.56 -38.67 -19.91
C ALA A 12 -10.32 -37.18 -20.17
N VAL A 13 -10.77 -36.63 -21.31
CA VAL A 13 -10.64 -35.20 -21.64
C VAL A 13 -11.92 -34.42 -21.30
N GLY A 14 -13.10 -35.02 -21.53
CA GLY A 14 -14.39 -34.36 -21.32
C GLY A 14 -14.69 -34.05 -19.85
N ILE A 15 -14.34 -34.97 -18.93
CA ILE A 15 -14.57 -34.77 -17.49
C ILE A 15 -13.71 -33.60 -16.96
N PRO A 16 -12.38 -33.54 -17.19
CA PRO A 16 -11.57 -32.39 -16.77
C PRO A 16 -12.04 -31.06 -17.37
N VAL A 17 -12.39 -31.02 -18.66
CA VAL A 17 -12.88 -29.79 -19.31
C VAL A 17 -14.22 -29.34 -18.70
N GLY A 18 -15.13 -30.28 -18.44
CA GLY A 18 -16.40 -29.99 -17.76
C GLY A 18 -16.19 -29.43 -16.36
N VAL A 19 -15.32 -30.07 -15.56
CA VAL A 19 -14.97 -29.60 -14.21
C VAL A 19 -14.33 -28.21 -14.26
N LEU A 20 -13.39 -27.97 -15.18
CA LEU A 20 -12.70 -26.69 -15.30
C LEU A 20 -13.65 -25.57 -15.74
N SER A 21 -14.62 -25.89 -16.61
CA SER A 21 -15.68 -24.95 -17.02
C SER A 21 -16.59 -24.59 -15.86
N ILE A 22 -17.03 -25.58 -15.06
CA ILE A 22 -17.84 -25.34 -13.86
C ILE A 22 -17.06 -24.48 -12.85
N LEU A 23 -15.80 -24.79 -12.59
CA LEU A 23 -14.94 -24.00 -11.71
C LEU A 23 -14.78 -22.57 -12.21
N ALA A 24 -14.62 -22.35 -13.51
CA ALA A 24 -14.53 -21.01 -14.10
C ALA A 24 -15.83 -20.21 -13.91
N VAL A 25 -17.00 -20.85 -14.12
CA VAL A 25 -18.31 -20.22 -13.89
C VAL A 25 -18.50 -19.88 -12.41
N VAL A 26 -18.24 -20.82 -11.50
CA VAL A 26 -18.33 -20.60 -10.06
C VAL A 26 -17.39 -19.47 -9.62
N PHE A 27 -16.16 -19.45 -10.14
CA PHE A 27 -15.19 -18.41 -9.85
C PHE A 27 -15.64 -17.04 -10.39
N TYR A 28 -16.20 -16.99 -11.61
CA TYR A 28 -16.75 -15.76 -12.18
C TYR A 28 -17.94 -15.23 -11.37
N LEU A 29 -18.88 -16.10 -10.98
CA LEU A 29 -20.00 -15.73 -10.11
C LEU A 29 -19.50 -15.22 -8.76
N TYR A 30 -18.53 -15.92 -8.16
CA TYR A 30 -17.86 -15.46 -6.96
C TYR A 30 -17.28 -14.06 -7.14
N LEU A 31 -16.56 -13.78 -8.24
CA LEU A 31 -15.98 -12.44 -8.46
C LEU A 31 -17.04 -11.34 -8.63
N THR A 32 -18.21 -11.64 -9.20
CA THR A 32 -19.16 -10.62 -9.66
C THR A 32 -20.39 -10.44 -8.77
N TRP A 33 -20.72 -11.39 -7.88
CA TRP A 33 -21.94 -11.37 -7.05
C TRP A 33 -22.12 -10.14 -6.13
N LYS A 34 -21.06 -9.34 -5.91
CA LYS A 34 -21.07 -8.12 -5.09
C LYS A 34 -21.17 -6.84 -5.91
N PHE A 35 -21.08 -6.92 -7.24
CA PHE A 35 -20.99 -5.73 -8.10
C PHE A 35 -22.27 -4.91 -8.17
N ASP A 36 -23.39 -5.45 -7.71
CA ASP A 36 -24.66 -4.74 -7.58
C ASP A 36 -24.82 -4.02 -6.22
N TYR A 37 -23.83 -4.08 -5.33
CA TYR A 37 -23.90 -3.53 -3.97
C TYR A 37 -24.31 -2.05 -3.93
N TRP A 38 -23.69 -1.23 -4.78
CA TRP A 38 -23.95 0.21 -4.85
C TRP A 38 -25.23 0.54 -5.62
N VAL A 39 -25.50 -0.17 -6.71
CA VAL A 39 -26.72 -0.02 -7.50
C VAL A 39 -27.97 -0.31 -6.65
N LYS A 40 -27.94 -1.37 -5.84
CA LYS A 40 -29.01 -1.71 -4.88
C LYS A 40 -29.24 -0.63 -3.82
N ARG A 41 -28.26 0.25 -3.58
CA ARG A 41 -28.31 1.35 -2.61
C ARG A 41 -28.57 2.70 -3.26
N GLY A 42 -28.84 2.73 -4.58
CA GLY A 42 -29.05 3.97 -5.32
C GLY A 42 -27.79 4.83 -5.45
N VAL A 43 -26.59 4.23 -5.33
CA VAL A 43 -25.32 4.94 -5.44
C VAL A 43 -24.73 4.73 -6.83
N ASN A 44 -24.50 5.83 -7.55
CA ASN A 44 -23.90 5.82 -8.87
C ASN A 44 -22.39 5.53 -8.81
N GLY A 45 -21.86 4.96 -9.89
CA GLY A 45 -20.45 4.60 -9.94
C GLY A 45 -20.03 3.89 -11.23
N PRO A 46 -18.72 3.82 -11.51
CA PRO A 46 -18.22 3.10 -12.67
C PRO A 46 -18.48 1.59 -12.55
N LYS A 47 -18.84 0.93 -13.66
CA LYS A 47 -19.02 -0.52 -13.66
C LYS A 47 -17.68 -1.22 -13.36
N PRO A 48 -17.61 -2.09 -12.34
CA PRO A 48 -16.38 -2.81 -12.00
C PRO A 48 -16.07 -3.92 -13.01
N LYS A 49 -14.78 -4.22 -13.17
CA LYS A 49 -14.28 -5.37 -13.95
C LYS A 49 -14.05 -6.55 -13.00
N PRO A 50 -14.36 -7.80 -13.42
CA PRO A 50 -14.00 -8.99 -12.64
C PRO A 50 -12.50 -8.98 -12.30
N LEU A 51 -12.15 -9.48 -11.11
CA LEU A 51 -10.79 -9.49 -10.52
C LEU A 51 -10.21 -8.12 -10.14
N PHE A 52 -10.41 -7.09 -10.96
CA PHE A 52 -9.76 -5.79 -10.83
C PHE A 52 -10.59 -4.72 -10.13
N GLY A 53 -11.91 -4.86 -10.13
CA GLY A 53 -12.82 -3.79 -9.71
C GLY A 53 -12.72 -2.59 -10.67
N ASN A 54 -12.66 -1.38 -10.13
CA ASN A 54 -12.53 -0.16 -10.91
C ASN A 54 -11.08 0.29 -11.13
N PHE A 55 -10.12 -0.34 -10.45
CA PHE A 55 -8.73 0.12 -10.37
C PHE A 55 -7.75 -0.99 -10.79
N PRO A 56 -7.71 -1.36 -12.09
CA PRO A 56 -6.85 -2.45 -12.57
C PRO A 56 -5.35 -2.16 -12.42
N GLY A 57 -4.94 -0.89 -12.34
CA GLY A 57 -3.55 -0.50 -12.11
C GLY A 57 -2.97 -1.06 -10.82
N ILE A 58 -3.80 -1.22 -9.77
CA ILE A 58 -3.39 -1.82 -8.50
C ILE A 58 -2.82 -3.22 -8.68
N VAL A 59 -3.44 -4.05 -9.51
CA VAL A 59 -3.05 -5.47 -9.67
C VAL A 59 -2.08 -5.65 -10.83
N THR A 60 -2.26 -4.89 -11.91
CA THR A 60 -1.48 -5.06 -13.13
C THR A 60 -0.16 -4.30 -13.12
N SER A 61 -0.01 -3.30 -12.24
CA SER A 61 1.12 -2.36 -12.18
C SER A 61 1.43 -1.66 -13.51
N ARG A 62 0.48 -1.68 -14.48
CA ARG A 62 0.63 -1.04 -15.80
C ARG A 62 0.35 0.45 -15.77
N ARG A 63 -0.41 0.91 -14.79
CA ARG A 63 -0.77 2.32 -14.58
C ARG A 63 -0.84 2.59 -13.09
N ASN A 64 -0.36 3.75 -12.68
CA ASN A 64 -0.47 4.17 -11.28
C ASN A 64 -1.94 4.39 -10.90
N PHE A 65 -2.34 3.79 -9.78
CA PHE A 65 -3.68 3.88 -9.20
C PHE A 65 -4.21 5.31 -9.05
N VAL A 66 -3.33 6.28 -8.75
CA VAL A 66 -3.71 7.70 -8.59
C VAL A 66 -4.31 8.28 -9.87
N TYR A 67 -3.81 7.88 -11.05
CA TYR A 67 -4.40 8.34 -12.31
C TYR A 67 -5.77 7.72 -12.58
N GLU A 68 -6.00 6.49 -12.12
CA GLU A 68 -7.30 5.83 -12.24
C GLU A 68 -8.33 6.46 -11.29
N LEU A 69 -7.89 6.83 -10.06
CA LEU A 69 -8.70 7.65 -9.15
C LEU A 69 -9.06 8.99 -9.80
N ASP A 70 -8.09 9.69 -10.40
CA ASP A 70 -8.33 10.98 -11.06
C ASP A 70 -9.30 10.86 -12.24
N ASP A 71 -9.23 9.79 -13.04
CA ASP A 71 -10.20 9.53 -14.11
C ASP A 71 -11.63 9.39 -13.57
N VAL A 72 -11.80 8.65 -12.46
CA VAL A 72 -13.09 8.52 -11.79
C VAL A 72 -13.55 9.87 -11.24
N TYR A 73 -12.66 10.60 -10.54
CA TYR A 73 -12.96 11.92 -10.01
C TYR A 73 -13.45 12.87 -11.10
N LYS A 74 -12.69 13.04 -12.19
CA LYS A 74 -13.01 13.92 -13.32
C LYS A 74 -14.33 13.55 -13.99
N LYS A 75 -14.66 12.25 -14.06
CA LYS A 75 -15.90 11.76 -14.68
C LYS A 75 -17.16 12.15 -13.90
N TYR A 76 -17.08 12.20 -12.57
CA TYR A 76 -18.23 12.39 -11.70
C TYR A 76 -18.27 13.75 -10.99
N LYS A 77 -17.17 14.50 -11.00
CA LYS A 77 -17.09 15.86 -10.49
C LYS A 77 -18.19 16.74 -11.09
N GLY A 78 -18.92 17.45 -10.23
CA GLY A 78 -20.03 18.32 -10.62
C GLY A 78 -21.34 17.59 -10.95
N ARG A 79 -21.39 16.26 -10.78
CA ARG A 79 -22.61 15.44 -10.98
C ARG A 79 -23.01 14.68 -9.73
N GLU A 80 -22.01 14.15 -9.03
CA GLU A 80 -22.20 13.30 -7.85
C GLU A 80 -21.32 13.81 -6.70
N ARG A 81 -21.86 13.78 -5.47
CA ARG A 81 -21.08 14.16 -4.28
C ARG A 81 -20.10 13.07 -3.83
N PHE A 82 -20.45 11.82 -4.15
CA PHE A 82 -19.68 10.62 -3.91
C PHE A 82 -20.08 9.56 -4.92
N VAL A 83 -19.23 8.58 -5.14
CA VAL A 83 -19.51 7.45 -6.04
C VAL A 83 -19.11 6.13 -5.42
N GLY A 84 -19.87 5.09 -5.75
CA GLY A 84 -19.56 3.71 -5.41
C GLY A 84 -18.48 3.18 -6.32
N VAL A 85 -17.38 2.70 -5.74
CA VAL A 85 -16.29 2.05 -6.46
C VAL A 85 -16.03 0.67 -5.85
N PHE A 86 -15.21 -0.11 -6.53
CA PHE A 86 -14.77 -1.42 -6.11
C PHE A 86 -13.26 -1.52 -6.24
N THR A 87 -12.61 -1.87 -5.14
CA THR A 87 -11.21 -2.33 -5.17
C THR A 87 -11.25 -3.84 -5.12
N THR A 88 -10.79 -4.49 -6.20
CA THR A 88 -11.03 -5.92 -6.47
C THR A 88 -12.53 -6.26 -6.42
N ARG A 89 -13.01 -6.94 -5.38
CA ARG A 89 -14.42 -7.26 -5.11
C ARG A 89 -15.02 -6.45 -3.96
N GLN A 90 -14.22 -5.66 -3.24
CA GLN A 90 -14.67 -4.95 -2.06
C GLN A 90 -15.33 -3.63 -2.45
N PRO A 91 -16.61 -3.40 -2.09
CA PRO A 91 -17.26 -2.12 -2.33
C PRO A 91 -16.62 -1.04 -1.43
N GLN A 92 -16.26 0.08 -2.03
CA GLN A 92 -15.72 1.27 -1.37
C GLN A 92 -16.44 2.51 -1.87
N ILE A 93 -16.45 3.57 -1.06
CA ILE A 93 -17.04 4.85 -1.44
C ILE A 93 -15.91 5.84 -1.73
N MET A 94 -15.98 6.50 -2.89
CA MET A 94 -15.08 7.56 -3.27
C MET A 94 -15.79 8.89 -3.09
N LEU A 95 -15.28 9.73 -2.19
CA LEU A 95 -15.80 11.08 -1.96
C LEU A 95 -15.26 12.01 -3.04
N ILE A 96 -16.12 12.89 -3.57
CA ILE A 96 -15.78 13.82 -4.65
C ILE A 96 -15.82 15.27 -4.15
N GLU A 97 -16.87 15.63 -3.43
CA GLU A 97 -17.08 17.02 -3.00
C GLU A 97 -16.26 17.37 -1.74
N PRO A 98 -15.53 18.50 -1.73
CA PRO A 98 -14.67 18.89 -0.61
C PRO A 98 -15.41 19.10 0.71
N ASP A 99 -16.65 19.59 0.67
CA ASP A 99 -17.49 19.82 1.85
C ASP A 99 -17.80 18.51 2.58
N LEU A 100 -18.09 17.45 1.81
CA LEU A 100 -18.35 16.11 2.32
C LEU A 100 -17.07 15.47 2.87
N ILE A 101 -15.94 15.65 2.20
CA ILE A 101 -14.63 15.20 2.68
C ILE A 101 -14.30 15.87 4.02
N GLN A 102 -14.48 17.19 4.11
CA GLN A 102 -14.25 17.95 5.34
C GLN A 102 -15.17 17.45 6.46
N LYS A 103 -16.45 17.23 6.17
CA LYS A 103 -17.41 16.69 7.13
C LYS A 103 -16.94 15.34 7.67
N ILE A 104 -16.54 14.41 6.81
CA ILE A 104 -16.11 13.06 7.20
C ILE A 104 -14.79 13.08 7.97
N LEU A 105 -13.81 13.88 7.53
CA LEU A 105 -12.47 13.90 8.14
C LEU A 105 -12.37 14.78 9.38
N ILE A 106 -13.31 15.70 9.60
CA ILE A 106 -13.28 16.66 10.72
C ILE A 106 -14.51 16.53 11.60
N SER A 107 -15.69 16.89 11.09
CA SER A 107 -16.92 16.98 11.89
C SER A 107 -17.36 15.62 12.43
N ASP A 108 -17.38 14.62 11.57
CA ASP A 108 -17.86 13.26 11.85
C ASP A 108 -16.69 12.27 12.01
N PHE A 109 -15.48 12.76 12.27
CA PHE A 109 -14.27 11.93 12.34
C PHE A 109 -14.41 10.73 13.29
N ARG A 110 -15.16 10.88 14.39
CA ARG A 110 -15.41 9.79 15.35
C ARG A 110 -16.13 8.59 14.72
N SER A 111 -16.95 8.81 13.70
CA SER A 111 -17.63 7.74 12.96
C SER A 111 -16.72 7.06 11.94
N PHE A 112 -15.57 7.66 11.59
CA PHE A 112 -14.64 7.21 10.56
C PHE A 112 -13.20 7.09 11.09
N LEU A 113 -13.07 6.73 12.38
CA LEU A 113 -11.80 6.74 13.11
C LEU A 113 -10.76 5.76 12.54
N ASN A 114 -11.22 4.57 12.14
CA ASN A 114 -10.36 3.45 11.76
C ASN A 114 -10.15 3.42 10.24
N ASN A 115 -8.90 3.20 9.83
CA ASN A 115 -8.53 3.07 8.41
C ASN A 115 -8.44 1.59 7.98
N GLU A 116 -8.41 1.34 6.67
CA GLU A 116 -8.30 -0.03 6.11
C GLU A 116 -6.99 -0.74 6.45
N ALA A 117 -5.90 -0.02 6.71
CA ALA A 117 -4.59 -0.61 7.04
C ALA A 117 -4.60 -1.36 8.38
N SER A 118 -5.52 -1.02 9.29
CA SER A 118 -5.78 -1.81 10.51
C SER A 118 -6.11 -3.27 10.24
N ARG A 119 -6.65 -3.57 9.05
CA ARG A 119 -7.03 -4.94 8.67
C ARG A 119 -5.85 -5.73 8.12
N TRP A 120 -4.70 -5.09 7.90
CA TRP A 120 -3.52 -5.67 7.24
C TRP A 120 -2.55 -6.29 8.23
N THR A 121 -2.57 -5.87 9.49
CA THR A 121 -1.67 -6.37 10.52
C THR A 121 -2.36 -7.38 11.44
N ASN A 122 -1.59 -8.34 11.96
CA ASN A 122 -1.95 -9.09 13.14
C ASN A 122 -0.82 -8.91 14.16
N ARG A 123 -1.14 -8.31 15.31
CA ARG A 123 -0.16 -8.03 16.36
C ARG A 123 0.45 -9.29 16.98
N GLU A 124 -0.27 -10.40 16.98
CA GLU A 124 0.25 -11.68 17.47
C GLU A 124 1.33 -12.26 16.56
N VAL A 125 1.29 -11.91 15.27
CA VAL A 125 2.25 -12.40 14.27
C VAL A 125 3.37 -11.38 14.05
N GLU A 126 3.04 -10.08 14.01
CA GLU A 126 4.00 -9.00 13.79
C GLU A 126 3.85 -7.91 14.86
N PRO A 127 4.49 -8.08 16.04
CA PRO A 127 4.30 -7.21 17.19
C PRO A 127 4.87 -5.80 16.98
N ILE A 128 5.90 -5.63 16.13
CA ILE A 128 6.56 -4.34 15.89
C ILE A 128 5.70 -3.48 14.95
N SER A 129 5.25 -4.03 13.82
CA SER A 129 4.36 -3.27 12.93
C SER A 129 2.98 -3.07 13.56
N GLY A 130 2.53 -4.00 14.42
CA GLY A 130 1.23 -3.95 15.10
C GLY A 130 1.08 -2.83 16.14
N VAL A 131 2.15 -2.11 16.51
CA VAL A 131 2.08 -0.91 17.36
C VAL A 131 2.14 0.40 16.57
N ASN A 132 2.24 0.34 15.24
CA ASN A 132 2.30 1.51 14.41
C ASN A 132 0.94 2.25 14.40
N PRO A 133 0.89 3.57 14.71
CA PRO A 133 -0.36 4.34 14.68
C PRO A 133 -1.08 4.34 13.33
N PHE A 134 -0.43 3.98 12.22
CA PHE A 134 -1.12 3.86 10.94
C PHE A 134 -2.01 2.60 10.85
N VAL A 135 -1.84 1.62 11.72
CA VAL A 135 -2.63 0.37 11.74
C VAL A 135 -3.41 0.15 13.04
N LEU A 136 -3.14 0.95 14.08
CA LEU A 136 -3.91 0.91 15.32
C LEU A 136 -5.34 1.42 15.13
N THR A 137 -6.22 1.01 16.05
CA THR A 137 -7.64 1.35 16.04
C THR A 137 -8.07 1.99 17.35
N ASP A 138 -9.15 2.75 17.28
CA ASP A 138 -9.89 3.26 18.44
C ASP A 138 -9.00 4.02 19.46
N GLU A 139 -9.13 3.71 20.75
CA GLU A 139 -8.43 4.44 21.81
C GLU A 139 -6.92 4.21 21.78
N THR A 140 -6.46 3.02 21.39
CA THR A 140 -5.02 2.72 21.27
C THR A 140 -4.34 3.57 20.20
N TRP A 141 -5.03 3.83 19.09
CA TRP A 141 -4.58 4.77 18.08
C TRP A 141 -4.45 6.19 18.65
N LYS A 142 -5.46 6.63 19.40
CA LYS A 142 -5.52 7.97 19.97
C LYS A 142 -4.40 8.21 20.99
N GLU A 143 -4.13 7.23 21.84
CA GLU A 143 -3.01 7.23 22.79
C GLU A 143 -1.66 7.33 22.07
N LYS A 144 -1.39 6.44 21.11
CA LYS A 144 -0.12 6.45 20.36
C LYS A 144 0.07 7.68 19.51
N ARG A 145 -1.00 8.20 18.91
CA ARG A 145 -0.95 9.48 18.21
C ARG A 145 -0.61 10.63 19.17
N ALA A 146 -1.17 10.64 20.37
CA ALA A 146 -0.87 11.69 21.35
C ALA A 146 0.60 11.67 21.77
N GLU A 147 1.20 10.50 21.96
CA GLU A 147 2.64 10.35 22.23
C GLU A 147 3.50 10.97 21.11
N ILE A 148 3.21 10.65 19.85
CA ILE A 148 4.01 11.11 18.69
C ILE A 148 3.84 12.62 18.46
N VAL A 149 2.61 13.13 18.53
CA VAL A 149 2.32 14.54 18.24
C VAL A 149 3.02 15.48 19.22
N GLN A 150 3.30 15.06 20.46
CA GLN A 150 4.09 15.83 21.42
C GLN A 150 5.52 16.11 20.93
N GLY A 151 6.10 15.21 20.11
CA GLY A 151 7.41 15.40 19.50
C GLY A 151 7.41 16.38 18.31
N LEU A 152 6.25 16.70 17.75
CA LEU A 152 6.10 17.46 16.49
C LEU A 152 5.58 18.89 16.69
N THR A 153 5.77 19.45 17.89
CA THR A 153 5.40 20.86 18.14
C THR A 153 6.28 21.83 17.35
N ILE A 154 5.76 23.04 17.10
CA ILE A 154 6.51 24.11 16.40
C ILE A 154 7.86 24.38 17.09
N SER A 155 7.90 24.35 18.43
CA SER A 155 9.14 24.55 19.19
C SER A 155 10.17 23.45 18.91
N LYS A 156 9.73 22.19 18.89
CA LYS A 156 10.59 21.04 18.55
C LYS A 156 11.11 21.15 17.11
N ILE A 157 10.24 21.43 16.14
CA ILE A 157 10.63 21.62 14.74
C ILE A 157 11.66 22.75 14.60
N LYS A 158 11.48 23.87 15.30
CA LYS A 158 12.47 24.97 15.29
C LYS A 158 13.81 24.54 15.89
N SER A 159 13.78 23.77 16.98
CA SER A 159 15.01 23.25 17.61
C SER A 159 15.77 22.26 16.72
N SER A 160 15.09 21.59 15.79
CA SER A 160 15.69 20.68 14.79
C SER A 160 16.41 21.38 13.65
N TYR A 161 16.21 22.70 13.47
CA TYR A 161 16.77 23.43 12.33
C TYR A 161 18.31 23.33 12.19
N PRO A 162 19.12 23.42 13.27
CA PRO A 162 20.57 23.25 13.17
C PRO A 162 20.98 21.89 12.63
N ILE A 163 20.27 20.83 13.03
CA ILE A 163 20.48 19.45 12.53
C ILE A 163 20.21 19.40 11.03
N LEU A 164 19.04 19.87 10.60
CA LEU A 164 18.67 19.92 9.18
C LEU A 164 19.70 20.69 8.35
N LYS A 165 20.15 21.85 8.85
CA LYS A 165 21.16 22.68 8.19
C LYS A 165 22.51 21.95 8.08
N ASN A 166 22.90 21.20 9.10
CA ASN A 166 24.12 20.39 9.08
C ASN A 166 24.03 19.27 8.05
N VAL A 167 22.92 18.52 8.01
CA VAL A 167 22.69 17.45 7.03
C VAL A 167 22.70 18.02 5.60
N CYS A 168 22.09 19.19 5.36
CA CYS A 168 22.14 19.86 4.05
C CYS A 168 23.57 20.24 3.63
N LYS A 169 24.43 20.68 4.56
CA LYS A 169 25.84 20.95 4.25
C LYS A 169 26.57 19.67 3.84
N LYS A 170 26.36 18.56 4.56
CA LYS A 170 26.93 17.24 4.22
C LYS A 170 26.47 16.75 2.85
N LEU A 171 25.18 16.86 2.55
CA LEU A 171 24.63 16.53 1.22
C LEU A 171 25.29 17.37 0.11
N THR A 172 25.47 18.68 0.36
CA THR A 172 26.12 19.57 -0.61
C THR A 172 27.58 19.20 -0.84
N ALA A 173 28.31 18.83 0.22
CA ALA A 173 29.68 18.36 0.11
C ALA A 173 29.76 17.05 -0.68
N TYR A 174 28.90 16.09 -0.34
CA TYR A 174 28.79 14.80 -1.04
C TYR A 174 28.57 14.96 -2.55
N ILE A 175 27.64 15.84 -2.94
CA ILE A 175 27.36 16.15 -4.35
C ILE A 175 28.58 16.75 -5.05
N LYS A 176 29.34 17.63 -4.38
CA LYS A 176 30.53 18.28 -4.95
C LYS A 176 31.70 17.32 -5.12
N GLU A 177 31.87 16.37 -4.21
CA GLU A 177 32.97 15.40 -4.23
C GLU A 177 32.82 14.34 -5.32
N HIS A 178 31.62 14.14 -5.84
CA HIS A 178 31.35 13.18 -6.91
C HIS A 178 31.29 13.89 -8.28
N GLU A 179 32.47 14.16 -8.86
CA GLU A 179 32.63 14.86 -10.15
C GLU A 179 31.92 14.16 -11.33
N ASP A 180 31.76 12.83 -11.27
CA ASP A 180 31.11 12.03 -12.32
C ASP A 180 29.63 12.38 -12.52
N TYR A 181 28.95 12.94 -11.52
CA TYR A 181 27.55 13.31 -11.65
C TYR A 181 27.31 14.46 -12.62
N SER A 182 28.32 15.29 -12.91
CA SER A 182 28.24 16.31 -13.95
C SER A 182 28.08 15.71 -15.36
N LYS A 183 28.48 14.45 -15.55
CA LYS A 183 28.45 13.74 -16.84
C LYS A 183 27.35 12.67 -16.91
N VAL A 184 27.06 11.98 -15.79
CA VAL A 184 26.14 10.84 -15.73
C VAL A 184 24.75 11.21 -15.17
N GLY A 185 24.63 12.35 -14.47
CA GLY A 185 23.42 12.75 -13.75
C GLY A 185 23.27 12.04 -12.40
N PHE A 186 22.37 12.55 -11.55
CA PHE A 186 22.16 12.05 -10.19
C PHE A 186 20.99 11.06 -10.11
N ASP A 187 21.16 9.95 -9.36
CA ASP A 187 20.00 9.22 -8.85
C ASP A 187 19.36 10.02 -7.71
N THR A 188 18.30 10.76 -8.04
CA THR A 188 17.60 11.60 -7.08
C THR A 188 16.89 10.79 -5.99
N ASN A 189 16.51 9.54 -6.26
CA ASN A 189 15.88 8.68 -5.26
C ASN A 189 16.91 8.25 -4.22
N ASP A 190 18.12 7.87 -4.66
CA ASP A 190 19.21 7.53 -3.75
C ASP A 190 19.62 8.72 -2.87
N LEU A 191 19.77 9.91 -3.47
CA LEU A 191 20.06 11.13 -2.71
C LEU A 191 18.95 11.48 -1.71
N ALA A 192 17.68 11.36 -2.10
CA ALA A 192 16.55 11.62 -1.21
C ALA A 192 16.51 10.63 -0.04
N LEU A 193 16.80 9.34 -0.28
CA LEU A 193 16.87 8.32 0.76
C LEU A 193 18.04 8.58 1.72
N ARG A 194 19.23 8.91 1.20
CA ARG A 194 20.40 9.25 2.02
C ARG A 194 20.15 10.47 2.91
N TYR A 195 19.57 11.53 2.33
CA TYR A 195 19.20 12.73 3.05
C TYR A 195 18.17 12.45 4.14
N THR A 196 17.07 11.77 3.78
CA THR A 196 16.00 11.45 4.74
C THR A 196 16.53 10.57 5.86
N GLY A 197 17.39 9.60 5.55
CA GLY A 197 18.01 8.74 6.55
C GLY A 197 18.90 9.49 7.53
N GLU A 198 19.77 10.38 7.05
CA GLU A 198 20.60 11.21 7.93
C GLU A 198 19.75 12.15 8.80
N VAL A 199 18.72 12.77 8.23
CA VAL A 199 17.80 13.62 9.00
C VAL A 199 17.13 12.81 10.10
N VAL A 200 16.57 11.64 9.79
CA VAL A 200 15.87 10.81 10.78
C VAL A 200 16.83 10.29 11.84
N CYS A 201 18.01 9.78 11.47
CA CYS A 201 18.97 9.27 12.44
C CYS A 201 19.49 10.34 13.40
N ASP A 202 19.86 11.50 12.87
CA ASP A 202 20.40 12.59 13.67
C ASP A 202 19.30 13.22 14.55
N LEU A 203 18.11 13.45 13.98
CA LEU A 203 17.02 14.10 14.71
C LEU A 203 16.33 13.19 15.74
N VAL A 204 16.05 11.93 15.38
CA VAL A 204 15.25 11.01 16.21
C VAL A 204 16.13 10.21 17.15
N TRP A 205 17.25 9.67 16.65
CA TRP A 205 18.12 8.79 17.41
C TRP A 205 19.40 9.46 17.92
N GLY A 206 19.73 10.67 17.46
CA GLY A 206 20.89 11.43 17.93
C GLY A 206 22.23 10.90 17.42
N PHE A 207 22.26 10.16 16.31
CA PHE A 207 23.50 9.66 15.72
C PHE A 207 23.57 9.89 14.21
N GLU A 208 24.78 10.04 13.67
CA GLU A 208 24.99 10.18 12.23
C GLU A 208 24.86 8.82 11.53
N ALA A 209 24.03 8.74 10.48
CA ALA A 209 23.86 7.49 9.71
C ALA A 209 25.10 7.12 8.89
N GLY A 210 25.96 8.11 8.58
CA GLY A 210 27.11 7.95 7.71
C GLY A 210 26.74 7.73 6.25
N SER A 211 25.52 8.10 5.84
CA SER A 211 24.97 7.81 4.51
C SER A 211 25.71 8.55 3.39
N PHE A 212 26.40 9.65 3.72
CA PHE A 212 27.21 10.42 2.78
C PHE A 212 28.71 10.07 2.77
N LYS A 213 29.19 9.24 3.72
CA LYS A 213 30.64 8.96 3.86
C LYS A 213 31.09 7.70 3.13
N SER A 214 30.19 6.72 2.97
CA SER A 214 30.54 5.45 2.35
C SER A 214 30.34 5.48 0.84
N LYS A 215 31.33 4.98 0.09
CA LYS A 215 31.18 4.61 -1.33
C LYS A 215 30.24 3.40 -1.48
N GLU A 216 30.08 2.60 -0.43
CA GLU A 216 29.14 1.49 -0.34
C GLU A 216 27.78 1.96 0.22
N ASN A 217 26.74 1.16 0.00
CA ASN A 217 25.40 1.47 0.48
C ASN A 217 25.38 1.43 2.02
N CYS A 218 25.05 2.57 2.65
CA CYS A 218 24.79 2.63 4.09
C CYS A 218 23.67 1.64 4.46
N THR A 219 23.87 0.87 5.54
CA THR A 219 22.90 -0.13 6.03
C THR A 219 21.50 0.46 6.16
N PHE A 220 21.37 1.70 6.65
CA PHE A 220 20.07 2.36 6.75
C PHE A 220 19.38 2.52 5.39
N VAL A 221 20.12 2.94 4.37
CA VAL A 221 19.59 3.15 3.00
C VAL A 221 19.23 1.82 2.36
N GLU A 222 20.06 0.80 2.53
CA GLU A 222 19.80 -0.55 2.01
C GLU A 222 18.57 -1.17 2.66
N THR A 223 18.50 -1.14 3.98
CA THR A 223 17.33 -1.59 4.75
C THR A 223 16.08 -0.83 4.32
N SER A 224 16.16 0.50 4.16
CA SER A 224 15.04 1.30 3.67
C SER A 224 14.56 0.88 2.28
N LYS A 225 15.48 0.62 1.32
CA LYS A 225 15.13 0.13 -0.01
C LYS A 225 14.45 -1.24 0.05
N LYS A 226 14.94 -2.13 0.92
CA LYS A 226 14.36 -3.47 1.14
C LYS A 226 12.98 -3.38 1.80
N THR A 227 12.76 -2.46 2.75
CA THR A 227 11.43 -2.21 3.33
C THR A 227 10.43 -1.70 2.29
N ILE A 228 10.84 -0.79 1.40
CA ILE A 228 9.98 -0.27 0.33
C ILE A 228 9.58 -1.39 -0.64
N SER A 229 10.55 -2.20 -1.09
CA SER A 229 10.25 -3.33 -1.99
C SER A 229 9.35 -4.36 -1.30
N GLN A 230 9.57 -4.65 -0.03
CA GLN A 230 8.70 -5.55 0.73
C GLN A 230 7.27 -5.03 0.88
N THR A 231 7.12 -3.72 1.12
CA THR A 231 5.80 -3.07 1.22
C THR A 231 4.96 -3.29 -0.04
N TYR A 232 5.59 -3.25 -1.22
CA TYR A 232 4.93 -3.56 -2.49
C TYR A 232 4.38 -4.99 -2.53
N TYR A 233 5.20 -5.99 -2.16
CA TYR A 233 4.74 -7.38 -2.12
C TYR A 233 3.66 -7.63 -1.08
N SER A 234 3.77 -7.05 0.13
CA SER A 234 2.73 -7.12 1.15
C SER A 234 1.41 -6.51 0.67
N THR A 235 1.49 -5.42 -0.10
CA THR A 235 0.32 -4.77 -0.71
C THR A 235 -0.32 -5.69 -1.77
N MET A 236 0.48 -6.31 -2.64
CA MET A 236 -0.04 -7.27 -3.64
C MET A 236 -0.66 -8.50 -2.98
N PHE A 237 -0.01 -9.02 -1.94
CA PHE A 237 -0.53 -10.12 -1.14
C PHE A 237 -1.87 -9.77 -0.49
N TYR A 238 -2.01 -8.56 0.06
CA TYR A 238 -3.27 -8.09 0.63
C TYR A 238 -4.40 -8.13 -0.41
N TYR A 239 -4.19 -7.58 -1.61
CA TYR A 239 -5.19 -7.64 -2.68
C TYR A 239 -5.50 -9.06 -3.13
N ALA A 240 -4.50 -9.94 -3.21
CA ALA A 240 -4.70 -11.37 -3.46
C ALA A 240 -5.58 -12.02 -2.37
N SER A 241 -5.34 -11.69 -1.09
CA SER A 241 -6.12 -12.20 0.04
C SER A 241 -7.58 -11.70 0.04
N GLN A 242 -7.86 -10.52 -0.54
CA GLN A 242 -9.23 -10.03 -0.70
C GLN A 242 -10.03 -10.85 -1.71
N VAL A 243 -9.35 -11.36 -2.75
CA VAL A 243 -9.93 -12.23 -3.77
C VAL A 243 -10.01 -13.68 -3.29
N LEU A 244 -8.99 -14.15 -2.58
CA LEU A 244 -8.86 -15.53 -2.10
C LEU A 244 -8.59 -15.53 -0.59
N PRO A 245 -9.63 -15.45 0.26
CA PRO A 245 -9.46 -15.31 1.72
C PRO A 245 -8.67 -16.43 2.38
N PHE A 246 -8.63 -17.63 1.79
CA PHE A 246 -7.88 -18.77 2.34
C PHE A 246 -6.36 -18.53 2.36
N ILE A 247 -5.84 -17.69 1.45
CA ILE A 247 -4.41 -17.37 1.37
C ILE A 247 -3.95 -16.62 2.62
N ARG A 248 -4.85 -15.83 3.22
CA ARG A 248 -4.57 -15.03 4.42
C ARG A 248 -4.10 -15.87 5.60
N ASN A 249 -4.58 -17.11 5.70
CA ASN A 249 -4.28 -18.02 6.81
C ASN A 249 -3.13 -18.99 6.50
N SER A 250 -2.75 -19.13 5.23
CA SER A 250 -1.81 -20.15 4.77
C SER A 250 -0.37 -19.66 4.60
N THR A 251 -0.13 -18.36 4.75
CA THR A 251 1.22 -17.77 4.64
C THR A 251 1.62 -17.20 5.99
N PRO A 252 2.65 -17.76 6.65
CA PRO A 252 3.21 -17.15 7.83
C PRO A 252 3.80 -15.79 7.42
N TYR A 253 3.18 -14.72 7.92
CA TYR A 253 3.68 -13.35 7.85
C TYR A 253 5.15 -13.25 8.34
N ASP A 254 5.57 -14.21 9.17
CA ASP A 254 6.92 -14.44 9.68
C ASP A 254 8.01 -14.35 8.60
N SER A 255 7.80 -14.97 7.44
CA SER A 255 8.88 -15.13 6.44
C SER A 255 9.24 -13.83 5.70
N PHE A 256 8.33 -12.86 5.66
CA PHE A 256 8.48 -11.68 4.79
C PHE A 256 9.06 -10.46 5.51
N GLN A 257 8.79 -10.29 6.80
CA GLN A 257 9.23 -9.13 7.61
C GLN A 257 10.41 -9.46 8.56
N LEU A 258 10.52 -10.68 9.11
CA LEU A 258 11.61 -11.06 10.03
C LEU A 258 13.02 -10.94 9.41
N ASN A 259 13.13 -11.08 8.09
CA ASN A 259 14.40 -10.94 7.36
C ASN A 259 14.96 -9.51 7.30
N LEU A 260 14.24 -8.49 7.79
CA LEU A 260 14.76 -7.13 7.97
C LEU A 260 15.29 -6.89 9.38
N ILE A 261 14.71 -7.55 10.39
CA ILE A 261 15.04 -7.27 11.79
C ILE A 261 16.27 -8.06 12.23
N GLY A 262 16.51 -9.25 11.67
CA GLY A 262 17.76 -10.00 11.86
C GLY A 262 19.01 -9.34 11.23
N SER A 263 18.85 -8.17 10.60
CA SER A 263 19.95 -7.37 10.03
C SER A 263 20.15 -6.02 10.72
N PHE A 264 19.50 -5.78 11.87
CA PHE A 264 19.85 -4.69 12.80
C PHE A 264 20.82 -5.18 13.88
#